data_AF-A0A537F6S1-F1
#
_entry.id   AF-A0A537F6S1-F1
#
_cell.length_a   1.000
_cell.length_b   1.000
_cell.length_c   1.000
_cell.angle_alpha   90.00
_cell.angle_beta   90.00
_cell.angle_gamma   90.00
#
_symmetry.space_group_name_H-M   'P 1'
#
loop_
_entity.id
_entity.type
_entity.pdbx_description
1 polymer ?
#
loop_
_entity_poly.entity_id
_entity_poly.type
_entity_poly.pdbx_seq_one_letter_code
_entity_poly.pdbx_strand_id
1 'polypeptide(L)' 'MARTLGNPRGARAVARACAANHVALLIPCHRIIGADGELRGYRWGEKRKRALLELEQRNPSPSS' A
#
# COMPACT_ATOMS: atom_id res chain seq x y z
N MET A 1 -0.44 7.26 5.15
CA MET A 1 -1.81 6.90 4.73
C MET A 1 -2.88 7.37 5.73
N ALA A 2 -3.00 6.80 6.93
CA ALA A 2 -4.12 7.17 7.83
C ALA A 2 -4.08 8.67 8.23
N ARG A 3 -2.88 9.19 8.55
CA ARG A 3 -2.64 10.63 8.78
C ARG A 3 -2.96 11.50 7.56
N THR A 4 -2.59 11.06 6.35
CA THR A 4 -2.86 11.81 5.11
C THR A 4 -4.35 11.83 4.76
N LEU A 5 -5.14 10.92 5.33
CA LEU A 5 -6.59 10.87 5.22
C LEU A 5 -7.31 11.56 6.41
N GLY A 6 -6.59 12.33 7.25
CA GLY A 6 -7.17 13.04 8.40
C GLY A 6 -7.58 12.14 9.58
N ASN A 7 -7.35 10.83 9.51
CA ASN A 7 -7.65 9.88 10.58
C ASN A 7 -6.38 9.16 11.06
N PRO A 8 -5.55 9.79 11.91
CA PRO A 8 -4.30 9.21 12.40
C PRO A 8 -4.46 7.86 13.12
N ARG A 9 -5.62 7.60 13.75
CA ARG A 9 -5.94 6.34 14.43
C ARG A 9 -6.51 5.27 13.48
N GLY A 10 -6.79 5.63 12.23
CA GLY A 10 -7.41 4.77 11.21
C GLY A 10 -6.49 3.74 10.56
N ALA A 11 -5.25 3.58 11.01
CA ALA A 11 -4.27 2.68 10.35
C ALA A 11 -4.79 1.24 10.19
N ARG A 12 -5.48 0.73 11.21
CA ARG A 12 -6.04 -0.64 11.20
C ARG A 12 -7.22 -0.76 10.21
N ALA A 13 -8.06 0.26 10.10
CA ALA A 13 -9.17 0.31 9.15
C ALA A 13 -8.66 0.40 7.70
N VAL A 14 -7.65 1.25 7.47
CA VAL A 14 -6.95 1.37 6.18
C VAL A 14 -6.33 0.03 5.77
N ALA A 15 -5.66 -0.66 6.69
CA ALA A 15 -5.08 -1.98 6.43
C ALA A 15 -6.14 -3.02 6.05
N ARG A 16 -7.28 -3.05 6.77
CA ARG A 16 -8.41 -3.94 6.44
C ARG A 16 -9.03 -3.62 5.09
N ALA A 17 -9.24 -2.34 4.77
CA ALA A 17 -9.76 -1.92 3.47
C ALA A 17 -8.81 -2.32 2.33
N CYS A 18 -7.50 -2.20 2.54
CA CYS A 18 -6.49 -2.64 1.58
C CYS A 18 -6.44 -4.17 1.42
N ALA A 19 -6.63 -4.93 2.50
CA ALA A 19 -6.68 -6.39 2.46
C ALA A 19 -7.96 -6.93 1.80
N ALA A 20 -9.09 -6.24 2.00
CA ALA A 20 -10.38 -6.58 1.40
C ALA A 20 -10.48 -6.19 -0.10
N ASN A 21 -9.44 -5.57 -0.64
CA ASN A 21 -9.48 -4.98 -1.97
C ASN A 21 -9.28 -6.03 -3.06
N HIS A 22 -10.36 -6.42 -3.74
CA HIS A 22 -10.32 -7.37 -4.86
C HIS A 22 -9.80 -6.76 -6.17
N VAL A 23 -9.61 -5.44 -6.22
CA VAL A 23 -9.19 -4.69 -7.43
C VAL A 23 -7.81 -4.04 -7.23
N ALA A 24 -6.80 -4.81 -6.80
CA ALA A 24 -5.49 -4.24 -6.44
C ALA A 24 -4.62 -3.72 -7.60
N LEU A 25 -5.11 -3.79 -8.83
CA LEU A 25 -4.50 -3.07 -9.94
C LEU A 25 -4.89 -1.58 -9.94
N LEU A 26 -6.05 -1.21 -9.40
CA LEU A 26 -6.54 0.17 -9.41
C LEU A 26 -6.28 0.90 -8.08
N ILE A 27 -6.29 0.16 -6.96
CA ILE A 27 -6.03 0.74 -5.64
C ILE A 27 -4.64 0.31 -5.19
N PRO A 28 -3.69 1.24 -4.95
CA PRO A 28 -2.29 0.94 -4.72
C PRO A 28 -2.05 0.43 -3.28
N CYS A 29 -2.68 -0.68 -2.92
CA CYS A 29 -2.58 -1.28 -1.59
C CYS A 29 -1.16 -1.80 -1.27
N HIS A 30 -0.32 -1.99 -2.29
CA HIS A 30 1.11 -2.26 -2.13
C HIS A 30 1.89 -1.07 -1.55
N ARG A 31 1.38 0.17 -1.63
CA ARG A 31 1.99 1.37 -1.02
C ARG A 31 1.78 1.50 0.48
N ILE A 32 0.97 0.63 1.09
CA ILE A 32 0.81 0.61 2.55
C ILE A 32 1.98 -0.13 3.19
N ILE A 33 2.81 0.60 3.93
CA ILE A 33 3.97 0.06 4.66
C ILE A 33 3.72 0.22 6.17
N GLY A 34 4.25 -0.71 6.97
CA GLY A 34 4.23 -0.60 8.43
C GLY A 34 4.95 0.66 8.91
N ALA A 35 4.62 1.13 10.12
CA ALA A 35 5.27 2.31 10.70
C ALA A 35 6.77 2.08 10.98
N ASP A 36 7.17 0.82 11.09
CA ASP A 36 8.53 0.30 11.22
C ASP A 36 9.25 0.11 9.87
N GLY A 37 8.59 0.42 8.74
CA GLY A 37 9.14 0.20 7.41
C GLY A 37 8.97 -1.24 6.90
N GLU A 38 8.40 -2.15 7.70
CA GLU A 38 8.19 -3.53 7.26
C GLU A 38 7.04 -3.64 6.27
N LEU A 39 7.24 -4.50 5.26
CA LEU A 39 6.14 -4.94 4.41
C LEU A 39 5.27 -5.89 5.22
N ARG A 40 3.97 -5.60 5.23
CA ARG A 40 2.96 -6.42 5.90
C ARG A 40 1.87 -6.75 4.90
N GLY A 41 1.24 -7.91 5.06
CA GLY A 41 -0.03 -8.31 4.46
C GLY A 41 -0.28 -7.85 3.02
N TYR A 42 -0.11 -8.76 2.05
CA TYR A 42 -0.52 -8.53 0.68
C TYR A 42 -1.24 -9.75 0.14
N ARG A 43 -2.42 -9.57 -0.44
CA ARG A 43 -3.27 -10.68 -0.92
C ARG A 43 -2.55 -11.58 -1.93
N TRP A 44 -1.67 -11.02 -2.76
CA TRP A 44 -0.91 -11.78 -3.76
C TRP A 44 0.53 -12.11 -3.33
N GLY A 45 0.84 -11.94 -2.04
CA GLY A 45 2.15 -12.25 -1.42
C GLY A 45 3.14 -11.08 -1.41
N GLU A 46 3.94 -11.00 -0.36
CA GLU A 46 4.88 -9.90 -0.14
C GLU A 46 5.92 -9.73 -1.25
N LYS A 47 6.31 -10.81 -1.93
CA LYS A 47 7.22 -10.76 -3.10
C LYS A 47 6.66 -9.85 -4.21
N ARG A 48 5.37 -9.99 -4.54
CA ARG A 48 4.72 -9.12 -5.54
C ARG A 48 4.59 -7.68 -5.06
N LYS A 49 4.29 -7.47 -3.78
CA LYS A 49 4.25 -6.13 -3.17
C LYS A 49 5.59 -5.41 -3.32
N ARG A 50 6.69 -6.11 -3.02
CA ARG A 50 8.05 -5.58 -3.18
C ARG A 50 8.36 -5.27 -4.64
N ALA A 51 8.08 -6.19 -5.56
CA ALA A 51 8.31 -5.97 -6.99
C ALA A 51 7.54 -4.76 -7.55
N LEU A 52 6.30 -4.53 -7.11
CA LEU A 52 5.52 -3.35 -7.50
C LEU A 52 6.12 -2.04 -6.96
N LEU A 53 6.57 -2.04 -5.71
CA LEU A 53 7.25 -0.86 -5.12
C LEU A 53 8.57 -0.56 -5.86
N GLU A 54 9.35 -1.59 -6.19
CA GLU A 54 10.57 -1.44 -6.97
C GLU A 54 10.30 -0.92 -8.39
N LEU A 55 9.21 -1.39 -9.02
CA LEU A 55 8.79 -0.91 -10.34
C LEU A 55 8.41 0.57 -10.30
N GLU A 56 7.67 1.00 -9.27
CA GLU A 56 7.29 2.41 -9.07
C GLU A 56 8.51 3.31 -8.80
N GLN A 57 9.52 2.82 -8.08
CA GLN A 57 10.77 3.56 -7.89
C GLN A 57 11.54 3.74 -9.19
N ARG A 58 11.48 2.77 -10.11
CA ARG A 58 12.11 2.84 -11.43
C ARG A 58 11.33 3.68 -12.42
N ASN A 59 10.03 3.83 -12.21
CA ASN A 59 9.14 4.59 -13.08
C ASN A 59 8.23 5.50 -12.23
N PRO A 60 8.77 6.61 -11.69
CA PRO A 60 7.95 7.55 -10.95
C PRO A 60 6.87 8.04 -11.90
N SER A 61 5.60 7.78 -11.53
CA SER A 61 4.45 8.29 -12.27
C SER A 61 4.66 9.80 -12.50
N PRO A 62 4.40 10.35 -13.70
CA PRO A 62 4.59 11.78 -13.93
C PRO A 62 3.69 12.52 -12.94
N SER A 63 4.31 13.16 -11.96
CA SER A 63 3.63 13.99 -10.97
C SER A 63 3.02 15.17 -11.72
N SER A 64 1.68 15.16 -11.86
CA SER A 64 0.88 16.35 -12.15
C SER A 64 0.51 17.04 -10.84
#